data_AF-A0A7V1LI93-F1
#
_entry.id   AF-A0A7V1LI93-F1
#
_cell.length_a   1.000
_cell.length_b   1.000
_cell.length_c   1.000
_cell.angle_alpha   90.00
_cell.angle_beta   90.00
_cell.angle_gamma   90.00
#
_symmetry.space_group_name_H-M   'P 1'
#
loop_
_entity.id
_entity.type
_entity.pdbx_description
1 polymer ?
#
loop_
_entity_poly.entity_id
_entity_poly.type
_entity_poly.pdbx_seq_one_letter_code
_entity_poly.pdbx_strand_id
1 'polypeptide(L)'
;MRIILCVFILTSFVNAEQLFANGGNPTENIIKKAIEKKNRRYKKLLSYEYEAYTKDVLRTEEDFSLKKKVTDFIFGEDDSTALKISSIIEYKSKGYFKKPAKYKKIIIARNQRENFPSSLNIFTDRNRFENFYQNRLKFIKKELPGPLAEDAIGYYDYSLKDTSLINNKHAYKIYIKPANPENPGFEGYIYISIESYDLLKVNVIINNGSNHSGIFDSINVIQQFSMFKDSIYMLTDYRLFTRINYFGIEKFVFKLNSRLYNYKINPQISDSLFDKALITVLPDADKKNSAYWNRVRKTTITEEQQLAFQELDGSNYFSNRFEKRYSIISKKIYLSDNLYVSAPPAIYHFNRVEGHALDLGLHFNNALNRRLYSKLKLSYGFSDKRLKSNLKVNYLLGKYRTFKVSAEAFNQLKVLFSGEHDYNVFATTSLALFAKNDFQDYYFSKGINLELQDEVLPFLSLSAGFINRTDNNAFKNTSVSLF
;
A
#
# COMPACT_ATOMS: atom_id res chain seq x y z
N MET A 1 29.00 -55.48 -34.72
CA MET A 1 28.01 -54.43 -34.37
C MET A 1 27.68 -54.59 -32.88
N ARG A 2 28.34 -53.84 -31.99
CA ARG A 2 28.13 -53.92 -30.53
C ARG A 2 27.08 -52.89 -30.13
N ILE A 3 25.91 -53.37 -29.70
CA ILE A 3 24.87 -52.53 -29.09
C ILE A 3 25.24 -52.36 -27.61
N ILE A 4 25.60 -51.14 -27.22
CA ILE A 4 25.79 -50.76 -25.83
C ILE A 4 24.43 -50.31 -25.30
N LEU A 5 23.83 -51.13 -24.45
CA LEU A 5 22.60 -50.80 -23.73
C LEU A 5 22.97 -49.90 -22.54
N CYS A 6 22.71 -48.59 -22.67
CA CYS A 6 22.93 -47.63 -21.59
C CYS A 6 21.64 -47.54 -20.76
N VAL A 7 21.60 -48.23 -19.61
CA VAL A 7 20.48 -48.15 -18.65
C VAL A 7 20.74 -46.97 -17.72
N PHE A 8 19.96 -45.90 -17.86
CA PHE A 8 19.92 -44.82 -16.89
C PHE A 8 18.96 -45.19 -15.76
N ILE A 9 19.50 -45.42 -14.55
CA ILE A 9 18.69 -45.57 -13.34
C ILE A 9 18.33 -44.16 -12.84
N LEU A 10 17.12 -43.70 -13.17
CA LEU A 10 16.50 -42.52 -12.56
C LEU A 10 15.96 -42.92 -11.17
N THR A 11 16.70 -42.61 -10.12
CA THR A 11 16.21 -42.75 -8.74
C THR A 11 15.27 -41.60 -8.38
N SER A 12 14.00 -41.71 -8.78
CA SER A 12 12.91 -40.92 -8.20
C SER A 12 12.19 -41.74 -7.13
N PHE A 13 12.80 -41.90 -5.96
CA PHE A 13 12.10 -42.42 -4.79
C PHE A 13 11.40 -41.26 -4.07
N VAL A 14 10.20 -40.93 -4.51
CA VAL A 14 9.15 -40.51 -3.56
C VAL A 14 8.35 -41.77 -3.30
N ASN A 15 8.35 -42.26 -2.05
CA ASN A 15 7.52 -43.39 -1.62
C ASN A 15 6.05 -43.00 -1.77
N ALA A 16 5.51 -43.22 -2.97
CA ALA A 16 4.11 -43.00 -3.32
C ALA A 16 3.19 -43.83 -2.41
N GLU A 17 3.62 -45.04 -2.02
CA GLU A 17 2.85 -45.96 -1.17
C GLU A 17 2.41 -45.35 0.18
N GLN A 18 3.21 -44.49 0.80
CA GLN A 18 2.86 -43.92 2.10
C GLN A 18 1.83 -42.78 2.00
N LEU A 19 1.64 -42.19 0.81
CA LEU A 19 0.66 -41.14 0.56
C LEU A 19 -0.74 -41.69 0.25
N PHE A 20 -0.82 -42.92 -0.29
CA PHE A 20 -2.09 -43.54 -0.70
C PHE A 20 -2.73 -44.43 0.38
N ALA A 21 -2.00 -44.80 1.44
CA ALA A 21 -2.50 -45.70 2.49
C ALA A 21 -3.68 -45.16 3.32
N ASN A 22 -3.99 -43.85 3.26
CA ASN A 22 -5.03 -43.21 4.09
C ASN A 22 -6.27 -42.72 3.31
N GLY A 23 -6.49 -43.15 2.06
CA GLY A 23 -7.77 -42.96 1.34
C GLY A 23 -8.22 -41.51 1.07
N GLY A 24 -7.34 -40.52 1.22
CA GLY A 24 -7.63 -39.10 0.98
C GLY A 24 -6.66 -38.45 -0.03
N ASN A 25 -6.98 -37.25 -0.51
CA ASN A 25 -6.14 -36.51 -1.46
C ASN A 25 -4.71 -36.32 -0.88
N PRO A 26 -3.66 -36.93 -1.49
CA PRO A 26 -2.28 -36.84 -1.01
C PRO A 26 -1.79 -35.41 -0.77
N THR A 27 -2.23 -34.47 -1.62
CA THR A 27 -1.84 -33.06 -1.51
C THR A 27 -2.44 -32.42 -0.27
N GLU A 28 -3.72 -32.69 0.00
CA GLU A 28 -4.41 -32.15 1.17
C GLU A 28 -3.78 -32.64 2.48
N ASN A 29 -3.33 -33.89 2.53
CA ASN A 29 -2.60 -34.43 3.69
C ASN A 29 -1.27 -33.69 3.94
N ILE A 30 -0.54 -33.32 2.88
CA ILE A 30 0.68 -32.49 3.00
C ILE A 30 0.33 -31.12 3.60
N ILE A 31 -0.77 -30.51 3.16
CA ILE A 31 -1.23 -29.21 3.65
C ILE A 31 -1.68 -29.29 5.11
N LYS A 32 -2.44 -30.32 5.51
CA LYS A 32 -2.83 -30.55 6.92
C LYS A 32 -1.60 -30.58 7.82
N LYS A 33 -0.58 -31.37 7.45
CA LYS A 33 0.69 -31.44 8.20
C LYS A 33 1.43 -30.09 8.23
N ALA A 34 1.42 -29.34 7.13
CA ALA A 34 2.02 -28.01 7.08
C ALA A 34 1.29 -27.00 7.98
N ILE A 35 -0.03 -27.04 8.05
CA ILE A 35 -0.86 -26.22 8.97
C ILE A 35 -0.52 -26.58 10.43
N GLU A 36 -0.45 -27.86 10.77
CA GLU A 36 -0.04 -28.31 12.11
C GLU A 36 1.36 -27.81 12.46
N LYS A 37 2.31 -27.92 11.53
CA LYS A 37 3.68 -27.45 11.72
C LYS A 37 3.74 -25.94 11.93
N LYS A 38 3.01 -25.17 11.13
CA LYS A 38 2.81 -23.72 11.30
C LYS A 38 2.25 -23.37 12.69
N ASN A 39 1.26 -24.13 13.18
CA ASN A 39 0.66 -23.93 14.50
C ASN A 39 1.65 -24.26 15.64
N ARG A 40 2.42 -25.34 15.52
CA ARG A 40 3.51 -25.68 16.47
C ARG A 40 4.58 -24.60 16.51
N ARG A 41 5.00 -24.09 15.33
CA ARG A 41 5.92 -22.95 15.22
C ARG A 41 5.36 -21.71 15.91
N TYR A 42 4.09 -21.38 15.69
CA TYR A 42 3.44 -20.23 16.32
C TYR A 42 3.49 -20.32 17.84
N LYS A 43 3.25 -21.50 18.44
CA LYS A 43 3.35 -21.69 19.90
C LYS A 43 4.77 -21.42 20.43
N LYS A 44 5.80 -21.91 19.73
CA LYS A 44 7.22 -21.77 20.13
C LYS A 44 7.79 -20.35 19.96
N LEU A 45 7.30 -19.58 18.99
CA LEU A 45 7.81 -18.24 18.69
C LEU A 45 7.11 -17.20 19.59
N LEU A 46 7.79 -16.76 20.65
CA LEU A 46 7.29 -15.80 21.63
C LEU A 46 7.76 -14.37 21.34
N SER A 47 9.03 -14.23 20.96
CA SER A 47 9.63 -12.96 20.55
C SER A 47 10.71 -13.21 19.50
N TYR A 48 11.03 -12.17 18.72
CA TYR A 48 12.23 -12.18 17.89
C TYR A 48 12.69 -10.77 17.58
N GLU A 49 13.98 -10.63 17.30
CA GLU A 49 14.55 -9.45 16.66
C GLU A 49 15.29 -9.85 15.39
N TYR A 50 15.38 -8.93 14.42
CA TYR A 50 16.08 -9.14 13.15
C TYR A 50 16.67 -7.83 12.62
N GLU A 51 17.64 -7.96 11.73
CA GLU A 51 18.06 -6.87 10.86
C GLU A 51 17.46 -7.05 9.47
N ALA A 52 17.13 -5.94 8.81
CA ALA A 52 16.68 -5.94 7.43
C ALA A 52 17.38 -4.88 6.61
N TYR A 53 17.73 -5.24 5.38
CA TYR A 53 18.07 -4.33 4.31
C TYR A 53 16.92 -4.34 3.30
N THR A 54 16.34 -3.18 3.03
CA THR A 54 15.19 -3.05 2.13
C THR A 54 15.48 -2.02 1.05
N LYS A 55 15.11 -2.34 -0.19
CA LYS A 55 15.20 -1.46 -1.36
C LYS A 55 13.86 -1.42 -2.07
N ASP A 56 13.31 -0.22 -2.19
CA ASP A 56 12.08 0.10 -2.90
C ASP A 56 12.45 0.85 -4.18
N VAL A 57 11.86 0.45 -5.30
CA VAL A 57 12.04 1.09 -6.61
C VAL A 57 10.67 1.33 -7.23
N LEU A 58 10.41 2.59 -7.56
CA LEU A 58 9.22 3.00 -8.31
C LEU A 58 9.64 3.33 -9.76
N ARG A 59 8.89 2.79 -10.71
CA ARG A 59 9.01 3.11 -12.15
C ARG A 59 7.72 3.67 -12.71
N THR A 60 7.84 4.58 -13.68
CA THR A 60 6.75 5.32 -14.34
C THR A 60 7.06 5.53 -15.83
N GLU A 61 6.03 5.70 -16.67
CA GLU A 61 6.16 5.77 -18.15
C GLU A 61 7.13 6.85 -18.63
N GLU A 62 6.95 8.11 -18.26
CA GLU A 62 7.98 9.16 -18.34
C GLU A 62 7.40 10.45 -17.73
N ASP A 63 8.17 11.54 -17.76
CA ASP A 63 7.98 12.78 -16.99
C ASP A 63 6.52 13.19 -16.78
N PHE A 64 6.24 13.73 -15.59
CA PHE A 64 4.99 14.42 -15.27
C PHE A 64 4.89 15.76 -16.06
N SER A 65 5.08 15.70 -17.38
CA SER A 65 4.96 16.76 -18.36
C SER A 65 4.16 16.21 -19.53
N LEU A 66 2.97 16.78 -19.69
CA LEU A 66 2.10 16.56 -20.83
C LEU A 66 2.86 16.84 -22.12
N LYS A 67 3.17 15.82 -22.91
CA LYS A 67 3.26 15.85 -24.39
C LYS A 67 3.68 14.49 -24.95
N LYS A 68 2.70 13.68 -25.40
CA LYS A 68 2.57 13.32 -26.83
C LYS A 68 1.31 12.50 -27.09
N LYS A 69 0.89 12.58 -28.36
CA LYS A 69 -0.35 12.09 -28.95
C LYS A 69 -0.44 10.56 -28.93
N VAL A 70 -1.65 10.10 -28.71
CA VAL A 70 -2.16 8.76 -28.99
C VAL A 70 -1.95 8.44 -30.47
N THR A 71 -1.14 7.43 -30.77
CA THR A 71 -1.36 6.43 -31.83
C THR A 71 -0.31 5.32 -31.69
N ASP A 72 -0.79 4.09 -31.83
CA ASP A 72 -0.07 2.81 -32.01
C ASP A 72 0.06 1.93 -30.76
N PHE A 73 -1.07 1.31 -30.39
CA PHE A 73 -1.12 0.05 -29.67
C PHE A 73 -1.19 -1.10 -30.68
N ILE A 74 -0.08 -1.80 -30.89
CA ILE A 74 -0.08 -3.17 -31.45
C ILE A 74 0.62 -4.07 -30.42
N PHE A 75 -0.02 -5.19 -30.16
CA PHE A 75 0.32 -6.24 -29.20
C PHE A 75 1.77 -6.75 -29.32
N GLY A 76 2.46 -6.90 -28.18
CA GLY A 76 3.61 -7.81 -28.05
C GLY A 76 4.72 -7.34 -27.12
N GLU A 77 5.06 -8.21 -26.15
CA GLU A 77 6.26 -8.22 -25.30
C GLU A 77 6.36 -7.26 -24.09
N ASP A 78 7.19 -7.72 -23.15
CA ASP A 78 7.23 -7.41 -21.71
C ASP A 78 7.73 -5.99 -21.40
N ASP A 79 6.83 -5.00 -21.49
CA ASP A 79 7.14 -3.58 -21.56
C ASP A 79 7.42 -2.91 -20.18
N SER A 80 8.25 -3.55 -19.34
CA SER A 80 8.77 -2.91 -18.12
C SER A 80 10.09 -2.16 -18.34
N THR A 81 10.71 -2.34 -19.50
CA THR A 81 11.92 -1.65 -19.98
C THR A 81 11.65 -0.23 -20.47
N ALA A 82 10.40 0.08 -20.85
CA ALA A 82 9.98 1.42 -21.25
C ALA A 82 9.80 2.40 -20.06
N LEU A 83 9.70 1.90 -18.81
CA LEU A 83 9.43 2.73 -17.63
C LEU A 83 10.72 3.18 -16.94
N LYS A 84 10.89 4.49 -16.72
CA LYS A 84 12.04 5.06 -16.00
C LYS A 84 11.91 4.94 -14.49
N ILE A 85 13.05 4.81 -13.78
CA ILE A 85 13.09 4.84 -12.31
C ILE A 85 12.84 6.26 -11.82
N SER A 86 11.70 6.51 -11.19
CA SER A 86 11.33 7.82 -10.65
C SER A 86 11.61 7.96 -9.15
N SER A 87 11.80 6.86 -8.44
CA SER A 87 12.25 6.90 -7.04
C SER A 87 12.96 5.62 -6.60
N ILE A 88 14.00 5.80 -5.77
CA ILE A 88 14.69 4.71 -5.08
C ILE A 88 14.77 5.06 -3.59
N ILE A 89 14.36 4.11 -2.75
CA ILE A 89 14.52 4.20 -1.29
C ILE A 89 15.26 2.96 -0.81
N GLU A 90 16.40 3.15 -0.18
CA GLU A 90 17.14 2.11 0.51
C GLU A 90 17.12 2.38 2.01
N TYR A 91 16.88 1.35 2.83
CA TYR A 91 16.99 1.51 4.27
C TYR A 91 17.48 0.23 4.97
N LYS A 92 18.30 0.44 6.00
CA LYS A 92 18.66 -0.58 6.98
C LYS A 92 17.82 -0.37 8.24
N SER A 93 17.21 -1.45 8.73
CA SER A 93 16.39 -1.41 9.93
C SER A 93 16.63 -2.58 10.88
N LYS A 94 16.23 -2.41 12.14
CA LYS A 94 16.03 -3.48 13.11
C LYS A 94 14.54 -3.62 13.39
N GLY A 95 14.03 -4.84 13.33
CA GLY A 95 12.64 -5.16 13.67
C GLY A 95 12.57 -6.02 14.92
N TYR A 96 11.52 -5.80 15.71
CA TYR A 96 11.25 -6.51 16.95
C TYR A 96 9.80 -6.95 16.99
N PHE A 97 9.59 -8.15 17.51
CA PHE A 97 8.27 -8.70 17.81
C PHE A 97 8.27 -9.33 19.20
N LYS A 98 7.19 -9.14 19.96
CA LYS A 98 6.91 -9.84 21.21
C LYS A 98 5.41 -10.12 21.29
N LYS A 99 5.03 -11.36 21.62
CA LYS A 99 3.63 -11.72 21.86
C LYS A 99 3.00 -10.86 22.98
N PRO A 100 1.67 -10.62 22.94
CA PRO A 100 0.72 -11.13 21.95
C PRO A 100 0.74 -10.39 20.60
N ALA A 101 1.08 -9.09 20.58
CA ALA A 101 1.02 -8.29 19.35
C ALA A 101 1.90 -7.03 19.38
N LYS A 102 3.04 -7.06 20.08
CA LYS A 102 3.95 -5.91 20.15
C LYS A 102 4.95 -5.94 18.98
N TYR A 103 5.02 -4.85 18.23
CA TYR A 103 5.91 -4.70 17.07
C TYR A 103 6.64 -3.36 17.14
N LYS A 104 7.92 -3.36 16.77
CA LYS A 104 8.73 -2.15 16.66
C LYS A 104 9.68 -2.27 15.48
N LYS A 105 9.80 -1.23 14.67
CA LYS A 105 10.83 -1.10 13.64
C LYS A 105 11.66 0.15 13.90
N ILE A 106 12.98 0.01 13.87
CA ILE A 106 13.92 1.12 14.00
C ILE A 106 14.72 1.21 12.71
N ILE A 107 14.57 2.31 11.98
CA ILE A 107 15.34 2.63 10.78
C ILE A 107 16.67 3.25 11.23
N ILE A 108 17.77 2.55 10.96
CA ILE A 108 19.13 2.90 11.41
C ILE A 108 19.86 3.70 10.34
N ALA A 109 19.56 3.42 9.07
CA ALA A 109 20.09 4.12 7.93
C ALA A 109 19.02 4.18 6.85
N ARG A 110 18.92 5.31 6.17
CA ARG A 110 18.01 5.51 5.05
C ARG A 110 18.68 6.40 4.02
N ASN A 111 18.62 5.96 2.77
CA ASN A 111 19.01 6.72 1.60
C ASN A 111 17.77 6.81 0.71
N GLN A 112 17.28 8.02 0.52
CA GLN A 112 15.99 8.27 -0.07
C GLN A 112 16.16 9.35 -1.14
N ARG A 113 15.88 8.98 -2.39
CA ARG A 113 15.87 9.88 -3.55
C ARG A 113 14.45 9.87 -4.11
N GLU A 114 13.70 10.91 -3.80
CA GLU A 114 12.24 10.91 -3.90
C GLU A 114 11.69 11.84 -4.97
N ASN A 115 10.77 11.29 -5.76
CA ASN A 115 9.64 11.99 -6.37
C ASN A 115 8.38 11.10 -6.25
N PHE A 116 8.05 10.67 -5.02
CA PHE A 116 6.88 9.82 -4.79
C PHE A 116 5.58 10.64 -4.89
N PRO A 117 4.63 10.29 -5.78
CA PRO A 117 3.30 10.88 -5.78
C PRO A 117 2.62 10.61 -4.44
N SER A 118 2.05 11.64 -3.81
CA SER A 118 1.30 11.49 -2.55
C SER A 118 0.09 10.55 -2.66
N SER A 119 -0.38 10.25 -3.88
CA SER A 119 -1.42 9.25 -4.19
C SER A 119 -0.95 7.80 -3.99
N LEU A 120 0.36 7.54 -4.04
CA LEU A 120 0.95 6.20 -3.86
C LEU A 120 1.39 5.93 -2.41
N ASN A 121 0.97 6.74 -1.44
CA ASN A 121 1.19 6.53 -0.01
C ASN A 121 0.66 5.17 0.50
N ILE A 122 -0.20 4.49 -0.25
CA ILE A 122 -0.64 3.12 0.03
C ILE A 122 0.51 2.10 0.04
N PHE A 123 1.62 2.35 -0.67
CA PHE A 123 2.82 1.49 -0.67
C PHE A 123 3.87 1.90 0.37
N THR A 124 3.69 3.07 0.99
CA THR A 124 4.57 3.57 2.05
C THR A 124 4.04 3.21 3.44
N ASP A 125 3.03 2.33 3.53
CA ASP A 125 2.60 1.72 4.80
C ASP A 125 3.69 0.75 5.28
N ARG A 126 4.70 1.36 5.88
CA ARG A 126 6.06 0.85 6.08
C ARG A 126 6.14 -0.28 7.10
N ASN A 127 5.05 -0.82 7.62
CA ASN A 127 5.10 -1.58 8.86
C ASN A 127 4.41 -2.92 8.95
N ARG A 128 4.46 -3.74 7.88
CA ARG A 128 4.53 -5.20 8.04
C ARG A 128 5.07 -5.86 6.77
N PHE A 129 6.19 -6.56 6.90
CA PHE A 129 6.45 -7.66 5.97
C PHE A 129 5.41 -8.74 6.28
N GLU A 130 4.29 -8.70 5.55
CA GLU A 130 3.24 -9.71 5.65
C GLU A 130 3.86 -11.10 5.57
N ASN A 131 3.44 -12.06 6.40
CA ASN A 131 4.15 -13.33 6.54
C ASN A 131 3.20 -14.49 6.27
N PHE A 132 3.51 -15.34 5.29
CA PHE A 132 2.67 -16.49 4.91
C PHE A 132 2.58 -17.60 5.97
N TYR A 133 3.28 -17.48 7.11
CA TYR A 133 2.98 -18.27 8.32
C TYR A 133 1.78 -17.74 9.13
N GLN A 134 1.15 -16.62 8.75
CA GLN A 134 -0.03 -16.06 9.39
C GLN A 134 -1.33 -16.60 8.76
N ASN A 135 -2.41 -16.64 9.54
CA ASN A 135 -3.74 -17.07 9.06
C ASN A 135 -4.39 -16.05 8.12
N ARG A 136 -4.08 -14.76 8.31
CA ARG A 136 -4.63 -13.63 7.54
C ARG A 136 -3.50 -12.69 7.19
N LEU A 137 -3.40 -12.31 5.92
CA LEU A 137 -2.41 -11.36 5.42
C LEU A 137 -3.12 -10.10 4.93
N LYS A 138 -2.57 -8.93 5.25
CA LYS A 138 -3.15 -7.63 4.88
C LYS A 138 -2.53 -7.11 3.60
N PHE A 139 -3.32 -7.06 2.53
CA PHE A 139 -2.92 -6.43 1.27
C PHE A 139 -3.95 -5.40 0.83
N ILE A 140 -3.48 -4.26 0.34
CA ILE A 140 -4.29 -3.08 -0.03
C ILE A 140 -5.06 -2.55 1.20
N LYS A 141 -6.26 -3.07 1.47
CA LYS A 141 -7.07 -2.80 2.67
C LYS A 141 -7.90 -4.02 3.08
N LYS A 142 -7.57 -5.20 2.56
CA LYS A 142 -8.29 -6.46 2.80
C LYS A 142 -7.41 -7.44 3.57
N GLU A 143 -8.05 -8.23 4.41
CA GLU A 143 -7.44 -9.41 5.00
C GLU A 143 -7.72 -10.62 4.09
N LEU A 144 -6.67 -11.21 3.54
CA LEU A 144 -6.73 -12.38 2.68
C LEU A 144 -6.38 -13.63 3.49
N PRO A 145 -7.11 -14.75 3.34
CA PRO A 145 -6.74 -16.03 3.96
C PRO A 145 -5.34 -16.47 3.54
N GLY A 146 -4.52 -16.90 4.48
CA GLY A 146 -3.23 -17.49 4.15
C GLY A 146 -3.40 -18.89 3.52
N PRO A 147 -2.46 -19.35 2.68
CA PRO A 147 -2.50 -20.67 2.06
C PRO A 147 -2.26 -21.81 3.05
N LEU A 148 -1.87 -21.49 4.28
CA LEU A 148 -1.77 -22.41 5.40
C LEU A 148 -2.62 -21.92 6.58
N ALA A 149 -3.65 -21.11 6.35
CA ALA A 149 -4.61 -20.74 7.39
C ALA A 149 -5.36 -21.97 7.93
N GLU A 150 -5.99 -21.84 9.09
CA GLU A 150 -6.76 -22.93 9.71
C GLU A 150 -7.93 -23.40 8.83
N ASP A 151 -8.54 -22.47 8.09
CA ASP A 151 -9.63 -22.69 7.15
C ASP A 151 -9.17 -22.85 5.70
N ALA A 152 -7.87 -22.92 5.44
CA ALA A 152 -7.32 -22.86 4.08
C ALA A 152 -7.67 -24.08 3.21
N ILE A 153 -8.00 -25.22 3.81
CA ILE A 153 -8.39 -26.45 3.09
C ILE A 153 -9.75 -26.30 2.41
N GLY A 154 -10.69 -25.60 3.06
CA GLY A 154 -12.01 -25.31 2.46
C GLY A 154 -12.01 -24.09 1.56
N TYR A 155 -10.93 -23.31 1.55
CA TYR A 155 -10.85 -22.04 0.81
C TYR A 155 -10.07 -22.16 -0.51
N TYR A 156 -9.03 -22.99 -0.55
CA TYR A 156 -8.13 -23.14 -1.69
C TYR A 156 -8.17 -24.56 -2.27
N ASP A 157 -8.06 -24.65 -3.58
CA ASP A 157 -7.70 -25.88 -4.27
C ASP A 157 -6.18 -26.06 -4.23
N TYR A 158 -5.72 -27.26 -3.86
CA TYR A 158 -4.30 -27.60 -3.84
C TYR A 158 -3.98 -28.68 -4.87
N SER A 159 -2.95 -28.45 -5.68
CA SER A 159 -2.45 -29.41 -6.66
C SER A 159 -0.95 -29.61 -6.53
N LEU A 160 -0.51 -30.79 -6.12
CA LEU A 160 0.89 -31.16 -6.19
C LEU A 160 1.35 -31.19 -7.65
N LYS A 161 2.37 -30.40 -8.00
CA LYS A 161 2.87 -30.29 -9.37
C LYS A 161 4.21 -30.98 -9.57
N ASP A 162 5.12 -30.84 -8.60
CA ASP A 162 6.48 -31.37 -8.71
C ASP A 162 7.16 -31.42 -7.33
N THR A 163 8.42 -31.84 -7.30
CA THR A 163 9.37 -31.58 -6.22
C THR A 163 10.40 -30.53 -6.67
N SER A 164 11.01 -29.82 -5.73
CA SER A 164 12.03 -28.81 -6.03
C SER A 164 13.02 -28.70 -4.89
N LEU A 165 14.23 -28.22 -5.18
CA LEU A 165 15.24 -27.94 -4.16
C LEU A 165 15.18 -26.45 -3.78
N ILE A 166 14.88 -26.15 -2.51
CA ILE A 166 14.84 -24.79 -1.97
C ILE A 166 15.87 -24.72 -0.83
N ASN A 167 16.92 -23.91 -0.99
CA ASN A 167 18.00 -23.78 0.00
C ASN A 167 18.55 -25.14 0.45
N ASN A 168 18.85 -26.02 -0.52
CA ASN A 168 19.34 -27.39 -0.32
C ASN A 168 18.38 -28.32 0.43
N LYS A 169 17.08 -27.99 0.47
CA LYS A 169 16.04 -28.85 1.03
C LYS A 169 15.04 -29.27 -0.04
N HIS A 170 14.71 -30.56 -0.06
CA HIS A 170 13.66 -31.07 -0.94
C HIS A 170 12.29 -30.57 -0.48
N ALA A 171 11.51 -30.07 -1.43
CA ALA A 171 10.22 -29.46 -1.20
C ALA A 171 9.19 -29.96 -2.20
N TYR A 172 7.96 -30.20 -1.73
CA TYR A 172 6.79 -30.31 -2.60
C TYR A 172 6.49 -28.93 -3.21
N LYS A 173 6.37 -28.85 -4.53
CA LYS A 173 5.87 -27.69 -5.26
C LYS A 173 4.37 -27.86 -5.45
N ILE A 174 3.59 -27.10 -4.69
CA ILE A 174 2.13 -27.19 -4.68
C ILE A 174 1.56 -25.91 -5.29
N TYR A 175 0.74 -26.07 -6.32
CA TYR A 175 -0.07 -24.99 -6.87
C TYR A 175 -1.31 -24.77 -6.00
N ILE A 176 -1.64 -23.50 -5.77
CA ILE A 176 -2.81 -23.06 -5.02
C ILE A 176 -3.62 -22.05 -5.82
N LYS A 177 -4.93 -22.08 -5.66
CA LYS A 177 -5.86 -21.04 -6.11
C LYS A 177 -7.13 -21.08 -5.26
N PRO A 178 -7.87 -19.97 -5.08
CA PRO A 178 -9.16 -20.02 -4.40
C PRO A 178 -10.10 -21.01 -5.11
N ALA A 179 -10.85 -21.81 -4.35
CA ALA A 179 -11.80 -22.78 -4.92
C ALA A 179 -12.91 -22.07 -5.73
N ASN A 180 -13.33 -20.88 -5.28
CA ASN A 180 -14.13 -19.95 -6.08
C ASN A 180 -13.22 -18.80 -6.57
N PRO A 181 -13.03 -18.62 -7.89
CA PRO A 181 -12.20 -17.55 -8.45
C PRO A 181 -12.62 -16.13 -8.05
N GLU A 182 -13.90 -15.92 -7.73
CA GLU A 182 -14.44 -14.63 -7.27
C GLU A 182 -14.03 -14.31 -5.82
N ASN A 183 -13.63 -15.31 -5.04
CA ASN A 183 -13.18 -15.12 -3.67
C ASN A 183 -11.77 -14.51 -3.63
N PRO A 184 -11.53 -13.46 -2.82
CA PRO A 184 -10.24 -12.79 -2.77
C PRO A 184 -9.16 -13.63 -2.07
N GLY A 185 -8.10 -14.01 -2.79
CA GLY A 185 -7.02 -14.82 -2.24
C GLY A 185 -5.75 -14.85 -3.10
N PHE A 186 -4.93 -15.86 -2.85
CA PHE A 186 -3.64 -16.06 -3.51
C PHE A 186 -3.72 -17.18 -4.55
N GLU A 187 -3.08 -16.96 -5.69
CA GLU A 187 -2.91 -17.96 -6.74
C GLU A 187 -1.42 -18.09 -7.10
N GLY A 188 -0.93 -19.31 -7.26
CA GLY A 188 0.48 -19.55 -7.57
C GLY A 188 1.04 -20.75 -6.83
N TYR A 189 2.30 -20.67 -6.38
CA TYR A 189 3.01 -21.81 -5.81
C TYR A 189 3.46 -21.59 -4.37
N ILE A 190 3.25 -22.62 -3.55
CA ILE A 190 3.88 -22.77 -2.23
C ILE A 190 4.82 -23.97 -2.26
N TYR A 191 5.90 -23.89 -1.48
CA TYR A 191 6.93 -24.91 -1.40
C TYR A 191 7.02 -25.41 0.05
N ILE A 192 6.63 -26.67 0.26
CA ILE A 192 6.56 -27.30 1.58
C ILE A 192 7.68 -28.34 1.70
N SER A 193 8.50 -28.25 2.74
CA SER A 193 9.58 -29.22 3.01
C SER A 193 9.03 -30.65 3.08
N ILE A 194 9.64 -31.58 2.35
CA ILE A 194 9.24 -33.00 2.35
C ILE A 194 9.46 -33.62 3.74
N GLU A 195 10.58 -33.31 4.38
CA GLU A 195 10.97 -33.89 5.67
C GLU A 195 10.21 -33.28 6.85
N SER A 196 10.01 -31.95 6.83
CA SER A 196 9.59 -31.21 8.02
C SER A 196 8.20 -30.57 7.93
N TYR A 197 7.62 -30.55 6.73
CA TYR A 197 6.37 -29.85 6.40
C TYR A 197 6.38 -28.33 6.68
N ASP A 198 7.56 -27.74 6.87
CA ASP A 198 7.73 -26.30 6.98
C ASP A 198 7.56 -25.61 5.62
N LEU A 199 6.97 -24.41 5.61
CA LEU A 199 6.87 -23.56 4.43
C LEU A 199 8.25 -22.96 4.11
N LEU A 200 8.82 -23.31 2.96
CA LEU A 200 10.15 -22.89 2.55
C LEU A 200 10.13 -21.68 1.61
N LYS A 201 9.12 -21.60 0.74
CA LYS A 201 8.97 -20.52 -0.24
C LYS A 201 7.51 -20.34 -0.62
N VAL A 202 7.16 -19.10 -0.97
CA VAL A 202 5.90 -18.73 -1.62
C VAL A 202 6.24 -17.90 -2.86
N ASN A 203 5.52 -18.14 -3.95
CA ASN A 203 5.50 -17.27 -5.13
C ASN A 203 4.06 -17.24 -5.65
N VAL A 204 3.34 -16.19 -5.29
CA VAL A 204 1.90 -16.07 -5.57
C VAL A 204 1.57 -14.69 -6.10
N ILE A 205 0.50 -14.62 -6.86
CA ILE A 205 -0.20 -13.38 -7.17
C ILE A 205 -1.46 -13.28 -6.32
N ILE A 206 -1.90 -12.06 -6.08
CA ILE A 206 -3.25 -11.80 -5.59
C ILE A 206 -4.21 -11.92 -6.78
N ASN A 207 -5.28 -12.71 -6.64
CA ASN A 207 -6.23 -12.97 -7.72
C ASN A 207 -7.14 -11.77 -8.03
N ASN A 208 -7.83 -11.83 -9.17
CA ASN A 208 -8.74 -10.77 -9.62
C ASN A 208 -9.92 -10.51 -8.66
N GLY A 209 -10.42 -11.54 -7.96
CA GLY A 209 -11.44 -11.38 -6.91
C GLY A 209 -11.04 -10.42 -5.78
N SER A 210 -9.76 -10.10 -5.65
CA SER A 210 -9.25 -9.12 -4.68
C SER A 210 -9.16 -7.68 -5.22
N ASN A 211 -9.36 -7.45 -6.52
CA ASN A 211 -9.09 -6.19 -7.22
C ASN A 211 -10.36 -5.43 -7.67
N HIS A 212 -11.38 -5.30 -6.81
CA HIS A 212 -12.64 -4.62 -7.20
C HIS A 212 -12.48 -3.15 -7.62
N SER A 213 -11.38 -2.49 -7.23
CA SER A 213 -11.11 -1.11 -7.62
C SER A 213 -10.61 -0.96 -9.06
N GLY A 214 -10.13 -2.05 -9.70
CA GLY A 214 -9.55 -2.01 -11.04
C GLY A 214 -8.25 -1.22 -11.17
N ILE A 215 -7.60 -0.90 -10.04
CA ILE A 215 -6.40 -0.04 -9.98
C ILE A 215 -5.12 -0.87 -10.17
N PHE A 216 -5.09 -2.12 -9.70
CA PHE A 216 -3.89 -2.96 -9.74
C PHE A 216 -3.98 -3.95 -10.91
N ASP A 217 -3.01 -3.96 -11.81
CA ASP A 217 -2.94 -5.01 -12.84
C ASP A 217 -2.48 -6.32 -12.21
N SER A 218 -1.48 -6.25 -11.33
CA SER A 218 -0.98 -7.43 -10.62
C SER A 218 -0.27 -7.06 -9.33
N ILE A 219 -0.40 -7.92 -8.32
CA ILE A 219 0.40 -7.88 -7.10
C ILE A 219 1.00 -9.27 -6.92
N ASN A 220 2.30 -9.39 -7.15
CA ASN A 220 3.08 -10.61 -6.96
C ASN A 220 3.90 -10.52 -5.68
N VAL A 221 3.85 -11.58 -4.87
CA VAL A 221 4.56 -11.70 -3.60
C VAL A 221 5.42 -12.95 -3.63
N ILE A 222 6.71 -12.77 -3.38
CA ILE A 222 7.68 -13.86 -3.25
C ILE A 222 8.27 -13.81 -1.86
N GLN A 223 8.23 -14.93 -1.14
CA GLN A 223 8.87 -15.06 0.16
C GLN A 223 9.73 -16.31 0.22
N GLN A 224 10.86 -16.23 0.91
CA GLN A 224 11.64 -17.40 1.28
C GLN A 224 11.85 -17.43 2.79
N PHE A 225 11.91 -18.65 3.31
CA PHE A 225 12.10 -18.91 4.72
C PHE A 225 13.32 -19.80 4.93
N SER A 226 14.03 -19.54 6.02
CA SER A 226 15.18 -20.34 6.43
C SER A 226 15.08 -20.69 7.90
N MET A 227 15.65 -21.84 8.25
CA MET A 227 15.64 -22.34 9.62
C MET A 227 16.63 -21.54 10.49
N PHE A 228 16.18 -21.12 11.66
CA PHE A 228 17.01 -20.54 12.72
C PHE A 228 16.93 -21.43 13.97
N LYS A 229 17.27 -20.87 15.14
CA LYS A 229 17.24 -21.56 16.43
C LYS A 229 15.92 -22.32 16.66
N ASP A 230 16.01 -23.48 17.31
CA ASP A 230 14.88 -24.33 17.72
C ASP A 230 14.00 -24.83 16.55
N SER A 231 14.61 -24.98 15.36
CA SER A 231 13.93 -25.36 14.11
C SER A 231 12.81 -24.41 13.70
N ILE A 232 12.90 -23.13 14.09
CA ILE A 232 11.92 -22.11 13.72
C ILE A 232 12.35 -21.47 12.40
N TYR A 233 11.50 -21.60 11.39
CA TYR A 233 11.70 -20.94 10.10
C TYR A 233 11.29 -19.47 10.18
N MET A 234 12.16 -18.58 9.70
CA MET A 234 11.90 -17.14 9.64
C MET A 234 12.02 -16.65 8.20
N LEU A 235 11.28 -15.57 7.90
CA LEU A 235 11.32 -14.90 6.60
C LEU A 235 12.73 -14.36 6.36
N THR A 236 13.37 -14.67 5.23
CA THR A 236 14.73 -14.21 4.90
C THR A 236 14.80 -13.41 3.60
N ASP A 237 13.84 -13.63 2.70
CA ASP A 237 13.66 -12.87 1.46
C ASP A 237 12.19 -12.49 1.35
N TYR A 238 11.92 -11.21 1.12
CA TYR A 238 10.58 -10.70 0.82
C TYR A 238 10.67 -9.83 -0.43
N ARG A 239 9.90 -10.19 -1.45
CA ARG A 239 9.78 -9.39 -2.68
C ARG A 239 8.32 -9.14 -2.98
N LEU A 240 8.03 -7.90 -3.32
CA LEU A 240 6.72 -7.45 -3.76
C LEU A 240 6.90 -6.76 -5.10
N PHE A 241 6.18 -7.22 -6.10
CA PHE A 241 6.13 -6.64 -7.42
C PHE A 241 4.69 -6.25 -7.70
N THR A 242 4.43 -4.97 -7.91
CA THR A 242 3.09 -4.46 -8.20
C THR A 242 3.10 -3.68 -9.49
N ARG A 243 2.19 -4.03 -10.40
CA ARG A 243 1.85 -3.23 -11.57
C ARG A 243 0.50 -2.57 -11.33
N ILE A 244 0.44 -1.27 -11.57
CA ILE A 244 -0.73 -0.45 -11.36
C ILE A 244 -1.08 0.18 -12.68
N ASN A 245 -2.36 0.16 -13.03
CA ASN A 245 -2.89 0.89 -14.16
C ASN A 245 -4.06 1.73 -13.66
N TYR A 246 -3.81 3.01 -13.46
CA TYR A 246 -4.84 3.92 -12.99
C TYR A 246 -5.73 4.31 -14.18
N PHE A 247 -6.86 3.62 -14.31
CA PHE A 247 -7.90 3.87 -15.33
C PHE A 247 -7.43 3.84 -16.80
N GLY A 248 -6.34 3.11 -17.12
CA GLY A 248 -5.78 3.05 -18.47
C GLY A 248 -4.91 4.25 -18.85
N ILE A 249 -4.68 5.19 -17.92
CA ILE A 249 -4.05 6.49 -18.20
C ILE A 249 -2.63 6.56 -17.64
N GLU A 250 -2.36 5.94 -16.49
CA GLU A 250 -1.05 5.99 -15.84
C GLU A 250 -0.61 4.60 -15.39
N LYS A 251 0.56 4.15 -15.88
CA LYS A 251 1.17 2.89 -15.46
C LYS A 251 2.28 3.11 -14.45
N PHE A 252 2.23 2.36 -13.35
CA PHE A 252 3.27 2.34 -12.34
C PHE A 252 3.76 0.92 -12.12
N VAL A 253 5.07 0.79 -11.87
CA VAL A 253 5.66 -0.47 -11.41
C VAL A 253 6.41 -0.22 -10.11
N PHE A 254 5.95 -0.88 -9.06
CA PHE A 254 6.58 -0.86 -7.74
C PHE A 254 7.29 -2.19 -7.48
N LYS A 255 8.57 -2.11 -7.10
CA LYS A 255 9.37 -3.25 -6.68
C LYS A 255 9.90 -2.99 -5.28
N LEU A 256 9.53 -3.81 -4.31
CA LEU A 256 10.15 -3.84 -2.98
C LEU A 256 10.90 -5.15 -2.82
N ASN A 257 12.16 -5.06 -2.40
CA ASN A 257 13.00 -6.20 -2.07
C ASN A 257 13.58 -6.02 -0.67
N SER A 258 13.40 -7.01 0.19
CA SER A 258 13.92 -7.00 1.55
C SER A 258 14.65 -8.28 1.87
N ARG A 259 15.86 -8.15 2.42
CA ARG A 259 16.66 -9.24 2.98
C ARG A 259 16.65 -9.12 4.48
N LEU A 260 16.09 -10.13 5.16
CA LEU A 260 15.99 -10.20 6.61
C LEU A 260 16.99 -11.23 7.14
N TYR A 261 17.77 -10.88 8.15
CA TYR A 261 18.89 -11.68 8.63
C TYR A 261 19.21 -11.39 10.10
N ASN A 262 20.17 -12.13 10.67
CA ASN A 262 20.60 -12.02 12.08
C ASN A 262 19.45 -12.12 13.08
N TYR A 263 18.56 -13.10 12.87
CA TYR A 263 17.47 -13.36 13.80
C TYR A 263 17.99 -13.81 15.16
N LYS A 264 17.48 -13.19 16.23
CA LYS A 264 17.50 -13.79 17.57
C LYS A 264 16.10 -14.23 17.94
N ILE A 265 15.95 -15.51 18.27
CA ILE A 265 14.67 -16.13 18.58
C ILE A 265 14.49 -16.20 20.09
N ASN A 266 13.30 -15.79 20.53
CA ASN A 266 12.91 -15.69 21.93
C ASN A 266 13.89 -14.91 22.84
N PRO A 267 14.48 -13.77 22.40
CA PRO A 267 15.28 -12.95 23.30
C PRO A 267 14.41 -12.26 24.35
N GLN A 268 15.02 -11.91 25.48
CA GLN A 268 14.41 -10.99 26.43
C GLN A 268 14.38 -9.58 25.82
N ILE A 269 13.17 -9.07 25.56
CA ILE A 269 12.94 -7.73 25.00
C ILE A 269 12.20 -6.90 26.04
N SER A 270 12.79 -5.78 26.43
CA SER A 270 12.17 -4.81 27.34
C SER A 270 10.85 -4.29 26.77
N ASP A 271 9.82 -4.21 27.61
CA ASP A 271 8.53 -3.64 27.20
C ASP A 271 8.61 -2.15 26.89
N SER A 272 9.61 -1.43 27.43
CA SER A 272 9.85 -0.02 27.14
C SER A 272 10.25 0.25 25.69
N LEU A 273 10.72 -0.76 24.94
CA LEU A 273 11.04 -0.65 23.52
C LEU A 273 9.79 -0.41 22.66
N PHE A 274 8.64 -0.95 23.09
CA PHE A 274 7.37 -0.93 22.37
C PHE A 274 6.54 0.30 22.77
N ASP A 275 7.08 1.49 22.52
CA ASP A 275 6.37 2.76 22.69
C ASP A 275 5.28 2.97 21.62
N LYS A 276 4.60 4.13 21.65
CA LYS A 276 3.54 4.47 20.68
C LYS A 276 4.04 4.51 19.22
N ALA A 277 5.33 4.75 18.98
CA ALA A 277 5.88 4.85 17.64
C ALA A 277 6.25 3.47 17.09
N LEU A 278 5.36 2.84 16.33
CA LEU A 278 5.64 1.54 15.71
C LEU A 278 6.88 1.56 14.80
N ILE A 279 7.18 2.70 14.17
CA ILE A 279 8.41 2.95 13.41
C ILE A 279 9.15 4.14 14.06
N THR A 280 10.44 3.98 14.30
CA THR A 280 11.34 5.07 14.70
C THR A 280 12.45 5.20 13.68
N VAL A 281 12.75 6.44 13.26
CA VAL A 281 13.90 6.75 12.41
C VAL A 281 14.97 7.38 13.30
N LEU A 282 16.19 6.84 13.30
CA LEU A 282 17.28 7.43 14.08
C LEU A 282 17.67 8.81 13.53
N PRO A 283 18.08 9.77 14.38
CA PRO A 283 18.41 11.13 13.95
C PRO A 283 19.52 11.23 12.87
N ASP A 284 20.41 10.25 12.85
CA ASP A 284 21.54 10.14 11.93
C ASP A 284 21.27 9.16 10.77
N ALA A 285 20.05 8.62 10.65
CA ALA A 285 19.71 7.63 9.64
C ALA A 285 19.91 8.15 8.22
N ASP A 286 19.63 9.43 7.98
CA ASP A 286 19.73 10.08 6.67
C ASP A 286 21.13 10.65 6.38
N LYS A 287 22.09 10.51 7.31
CA LYS A 287 23.44 11.09 7.21
C LYS A 287 24.52 10.09 6.79
N LYS A 288 24.13 8.91 6.30
CA LYS A 288 25.08 7.83 5.94
C LYS A 288 25.69 8.07 4.56
N ASN A 289 27.01 7.93 4.46
CA ASN A 289 27.76 8.12 3.21
C ASN A 289 27.74 6.87 2.29
N SER A 290 28.26 7.01 1.07
CA SER A 290 28.34 5.92 0.08
C SER A 290 29.11 4.70 0.57
N ALA A 291 30.21 4.90 1.30
CA ALA A 291 31.00 3.81 1.89
C ALA A 291 30.18 2.94 2.85
N TYR A 292 29.32 3.56 3.66
CA TYR A 292 28.37 2.82 4.51
C TYR A 292 27.44 1.95 3.67
N TRP A 293 26.83 2.53 2.63
CA TRP A 293 25.88 1.83 1.76
C TRP A 293 26.51 0.66 1.00
N ASN A 294 27.72 0.82 0.50
CA ASN A 294 28.47 -0.25 -0.17
C ASN A 294 28.70 -1.46 0.74
N ARG A 295 28.86 -1.25 2.05
CA ARG A 295 29.01 -2.34 3.03
C ARG A 295 27.69 -3.01 3.43
N VAL A 296 26.59 -2.26 3.53
CA VAL A 296 25.32 -2.81 4.05
C VAL A 296 24.39 -3.37 2.98
N ARG A 297 24.55 -2.95 1.72
CA ARG A 297 23.74 -3.43 0.60
C ARG A 297 23.82 -4.96 0.50
N LYS A 298 22.65 -5.59 0.45
CA LYS A 298 22.50 -7.05 0.25
C LYS A 298 22.12 -7.41 -1.19
N THR A 299 22.17 -6.43 -2.08
CA THR A 299 21.83 -6.55 -3.50
C THR A 299 22.79 -5.71 -4.31
N THR A 300 23.21 -6.22 -5.47
CA THR A 300 23.99 -5.45 -6.43
C THR A 300 23.17 -4.27 -6.96
N ILE A 301 23.86 -3.15 -7.20
CA ILE A 301 23.29 -2.00 -7.91
C ILE A 301 23.49 -2.25 -9.40
N THR A 302 22.43 -2.11 -10.18
CA THR A 302 22.52 -2.18 -11.65
C THR A 302 23.01 -0.85 -12.20
N GLU A 303 23.59 -0.84 -13.40
CA GLU A 303 24.01 0.40 -14.07
C GLU A 303 22.84 1.40 -14.19
N GLU A 304 21.65 0.92 -14.58
CA GLU A 304 20.40 1.70 -14.58
C GLU A 304 20.11 2.37 -13.23
N GLN A 305 20.29 1.65 -12.11
CA GLN A 305 20.08 2.20 -10.77
C GLN A 305 21.15 3.23 -10.40
N GLN A 306 22.39 3.01 -10.82
CA GLN A 306 23.48 3.95 -10.58
C GLN A 306 23.26 5.25 -11.34
N LEU A 307 22.84 5.17 -12.61
CA LEU A 307 22.42 6.33 -13.41
C LEU A 307 21.23 7.04 -12.75
N ALA A 308 20.19 6.31 -12.33
CA ALA A 308 19.06 6.89 -11.64
C ALA A 308 19.46 7.57 -10.32
N PHE A 309 20.41 7.03 -9.56
CA PHE A 309 20.95 7.69 -8.37
C PHE A 309 21.65 9.01 -8.71
N GLN A 310 22.43 9.05 -9.79
CA GLN A 310 23.13 10.27 -10.24
C GLN A 310 22.15 11.31 -10.78
N GLU A 311 21.19 10.90 -11.59
CA GLU A 311 20.13 11.77 -12.10
C GLU A 311 19.36 12.35 -10.92
N LEU A 312 18.81 11.54 -10.03
CA LEU A 312 18.04 12.01 -8.87
C LEU A 312 18.86 12.82 -7.85
N ASP A 313 20.19 12.71 -7.84
CA ASP A 313 21.09 13.50 -6.98
C ASP A 313 21.49 14.85 -7.59
N GLY A 314 21.81 14.86 -8.89
CA GLY A 314 22.19 16.07 -9.63
C GLY A 314 21.01 16.95 -9.99
N SER A 315 19.80 16.41 -9.87
CA SER A 315 18.59 17.08 -10.29
C SER A 315 17.56 17.13 -9.16
N ASN A 316 17.23 18.33 -8.75
CA ASN A 316 16.17 19.10 -9.38
C ASN A 316 15.29 18.45 -10.52
N TYR A 317 15.23 17.13 -10.76
CA TYR A 317 14.55 16.52 -11.93
C TYR A 317 13.03 16.67 -11.90
N PHE A 318 12.47 17.15 -10.79
CA PHE A 318 11.13 17.75 -10.77
C PHE A 318 11.09 19.05 -9.96
N SER A 319 12.23 19.72 -9.78
CA SER A 319 12.25 21.09 -9.26
C SER A 319 11.94 22.13 -10.32
N ASN A 320 11.33 21.77 -11.45
CA ASN A 320 10.35 22.70 -12.01
C ASN A 320 9.10 22.66 -11.12
N ARG A 321 9.28 23.17 -9.89
CA ARG A 321 8.20 23.67 -9.04
C ARG A 321 7.30 24.55 -9.89
N PHE A 322 7.83 25.26 -10.89
CA PHE A 322 7.06 26.07 -11.83
C PHE A 322 6.05 25.26 -12.67
N GLU A 323 6.44 24.30 -13.51
CA GLU A 323 5.49 23.63 -14.42
C GLU A 323 4.44 22.75 -13.69
N LYS A 324 4.81 22.08 -12.58
CA LYS A 324 3.85 21.37 -11.71
C LYS A 324 2.95 22.33 -10.90
N ARG A 325 3.39 23.55 -10.61
CA ARG A 325 2.56 24.59 -9.95
C ARG A 325 1.50 25.19 -10.87
N TYR A 326 1.70 25.14 -12.18
CA TYR A 326 0.87 25.85 -13.16
C TYR A 326 0.28 24.97 -14.27
N SER A 327 0.17 23.65 -14.07
CA SER A 327 -0.59 22.80 -14.98
C SER A 327 -2.07 23.19 -14.95
N ILE A 328 -2.64 23.47 -16.13
CA ILE A 328 -4.04 23.90 -16.33
C ILE A 328 -5.04 22.83 -15.88
N ILE A 329 -4.60 21.57 -15.75
CA ILE A 329 -5.41 20.41 -15.31
C ILE A 329 -5.21 20.12 -13.81
N SER A 330 -4.17 20.69 -13.19
CA SER A 330 -3.98 20.54 -11.74
C SER A 330 -5.19 21.10 -11.01
N LYS A 331 -5.57 20.48 -9.88
CA LYS A 331 -6.56 21.04 -8.93
C LYS A 331 -5.92 21.93 -7.87
N LYS A 332 -4.57 22.05 -7.86
CA LYS A 332 -3.80 22.73 -6.83
C LYS A 332 -2.68 23.59 -7.43
N ILE A 333 -2.54 24.82 -6.93
CA ILE A 333 -1.40 25.69 -7.19
C ILE A 333 -0.64 25.85 -5.87
N TYR A 334 0.59 25.33 -5.78
CA TYR A 334 1.41 25.45 -4.57
C TYR A 334 2.08 26.83 -4.51
N LEU A 335 1.82 27.61 -3.47
CA LEU A 335 2.51 28.88 -3.21
C LEU A 335 3.82 28.66 -2.44
N SER A 336 3.85 27.65 -1.55
CA SER A 336 5.03 27.19 -0.82
C SER A 336 4.97 25.68 -0.61
N ASP A 337 5.95 25.10 0.10
CA ASP A 337 5.97 23.66 0.39
C ASP A 337 4.77 23.22 1.23
N ASN A 338 4.21 24.14 2.02
CA ASN A 338 3.13 23.87 2.96
C ASN A 338 1.83 24.61 2.60
N LEU A 339 1.83 25.51 1.61
CA LEU A 339 0.67 26.32 1.23
C LEU A 339 0.30 26.06 -0.23
N TYR A 340 -0.95 25.71 -0.49
CA TYR A 340 -1.50 25.67 -1.84
C TYR A 340 -2.92 26.23 -1.90
N VAL A 341 -3.33 26.60 -3.11
CA VAL A 341 -4.66 27.14 -3.41
C VAL A 341 -5.36 26.27 -4.45
N SER A 342 -6.67 26.39 -4.57
CA SER A 342 -7.43 25.77 -5.67
C SER A 342 -6.93 26.28 -7.02
N ALA A 343 -6.73 25.37 -7.96
CA ALA A 343 -6.42 25.69 -9.36
C ALA A 343 -7.70 25.83 -10.19
N PRO A 344 -7.65 26.40 -11.41
CA PRO A 344 -8.85 26.75 -12.20
C PRO A 344 -9.90 25.64 -12.36
N PRO A 345 -9.55 24.36 -12.61
CA PRO A 345 -10.55 23.28 -12.71
C PRO A 345 -11.34 23.00 -11.43
N ALA A 346 -10.83 23.45 -10.27
CA ALA A 346 -11.45 23.29 -8.97
C ALA A 346 -12.06 24.60 -8.42
N ILE A 347 -12.05 25.68 -9.23
CA ILE A 347 -12.62 26.98 -8.88
C ILE A 347 -14.07 27.10 -9.35
N TYR A 348 -14.54 26.26 -10.26
CA TYR A 348 -15.91 26.35 -10.78
C TYR A 348 -16.70 25.07 -10.50
N HIS A 349 -17.97 25.24 -10.11
CA HIS A 349 -18.95 24.16 -10.10
C HIS A 349 -20.35 24.67 -10.44
N PHE A 350 -21.25 23.73 -10.68
CA PHE A 350 -22.66 24.03 -10.95
C PHE A 350 -23.57 23.03 -10.23
N ASN A 351 -24.68 23.53 -9.66
CA ASN A 351 -25.81 22.72 -9.19
C ASN A 351 -27.12 23.52 -9.21
N ARG A 352 -28.25 22.86 -9.00
CA ARG A 352 -29.60 23.46 -9.09
C ARG A 352 -29.91 24.49 -7.99
N VAL A 353 -29.13 24.51 -6.92
CA VAL A 353 -29.31 25.44 -5.79
C VAL A 353 -28.45 26.70 -5.98
N GLU A 354 -27.16 26.54 -6.25
CA GLU A 354 -26.18 27.63 -6.32
C GLU A 354 -26.09 28.22 -7.73
N GLY A 355 -26.51 27.46 -8.75
CA GLY A 355 -26.25 27.74 -10.16
C GLY A 355 -24.77 27.70 -10.46
N HIS A 356 -24.30 28.63 -11.29
CA HIS A 356 -22.87 28.86 -11.43
C HIS A 356 -22.31 29.27 -10.07
N ALA A 357 -21.21 28.65 -9.67
CA ALA A 357 -20.57 28.95 -8.41
C ALA A 357 -19.05 28.98 -8.56
N LEU A 358 -18.43 29.86 -7.78
CA LEU A 358 -16.98 29.99 -7.71
C LEU A 358 -16.46 29.62 -6.34
N ASP A 359 -15.47 28.73 -6.33
CA ASP A 359 -14.82 28.16 -5.17
C ASP A 359 -13.37 28.67 -5.06
N LEU A 360 -12.99 29.11 -3.87
CA LEU A 360 -11.60 29.39 -3.51
C LEU A 360 -11.21 28.53 -2.32
N GLY A 361 -10.24 27.64 -2.52
CA GLY A 361 -9.62 26.85 -1.46
C GLY A 361 -8.24 27.39 -1.12
N LEU A 362 -7.98 27.61 0.16
CA LEU A 362 -6.66 27.91 0.73
C LEU A 362 -6.30 26.79 1.70
N HIS A 363 -5.14 26.19 1.51
CA HIS A 363 -4.74 24.99 2.25
C HIS A 363 -3.33 25.12 2.80
N PHE A 364 -3.21 25.02 4.12
CA PHE A 364 -1.94 24.91 4.83
C PHE A 364 -1.76 23.47 5.29
N ASN A 365 -0.95 22.70 4.56
CA ASN A 365 -0.61 21.32 4.90
C ASN A 365 0.75 21.25 5.57
N ASN A 366 0.91 20.40 6.57
CA ASN A 366 2.19 20.10 7.20
C ASN A 366 2.95 21.34 7.72
N ALA A 367 2.23 22.43 8.03
CA ALA A 367 2.81 23.64 8.60
C ALA A 367 3.21 23.41 10.07
N LEU A 368 4.00 24.34 10.64
CA LEU A 368 4.47 24.30 12.03
C LEU A 368 5.10 22.95 12.41
N ASN A 369 6.15 22.56 11.68
CA ASN A 369 6.82 21.27 11.85
C ASN A 369 5.86 20.08 11.67
N ARG A 370 5.03 20.11 10.61
CA ARG A 370 4.02 19.09 10.30
C ARG A 370 3.02 18.81 11.42
N ARG A 371 2.67 19.84 12.20
CA ARG A 371 1.66 19.76 13.26
C ARG A 371 0.35 20.42 12.87
N LEU A 372 0.39 21.39 11.97
CA LEU A 372 -0.77 22.16 11.57
C LEU A 372 -1.25 21.72 10.19
N TYR A 373 -2.53 21.38 10.13
CA TYR A 373 -3.32 21.33 8.91
C TYR A 373 -4.42 22.38 9.02
N SER A 374 -4.54 23.28 8.05
CA SER A 374 -5.64 24.23 7.98
C SER A 374 -6.19 24.30 6.56
N LYS A 375 -7.51 24.39 6.42
CA LYS A 375 -8.22 24.53 5.15
C LYS A 375 -9.27 25.59 5.31
N LEU A 376 -9.22 26.62 4.46
CA LEU A 376 -10.28 27.58 4.26
C LEU A 376 -10.87 27.37 2.87
N LYS A 377 -12.16 27.05 2.79
CA LYS A 377 -12.94 27.07 1.55
C LYS A 377 -13.89 28.25 1.58
N LEU A 378 -13.90 29.06 0.53
CA LEU A 378 -14.91 30.07 0.25
C LEU A 378 -15.64 29.65 -1.01
N SER A 379 -16.96 29.86 -1.06
CA SER A 379 -17.77 29.53 -2.22
C SER A 379 -18.87 30.56 -2.41
N TYR A 380 -19.05 31.08 -3.62
CA TYR A 380 -20.11 32.02 -3.94
C TYR A 380 -20.98 31.47 -5.05
N GLY A 381 -22.27 31.28 -4.77
CA GLY A 381 -23.27 30.86 -5.76
C GLY A 381 -23.97 32.07 -6.36
N PHE A 382 -24.02 32.16 -7.69
CA PHE A 382 -24.62 33.30 -8.37
C PHE A 382 -26.15 33.25 -8.35
N SER A 383 -26.77 32.08 -8.32
CA SER A 383 -28.24 31.95 -8.27
C SER A 383 -28.78 32.13 -6.86
N ASP A 384 -28.11 31.59 -5.84
CA ASP A 384 -28.55 31.74 -4.45
C ASP A 384 -28.04 33.02 -3.78
N LYS A 385 -27.09 33.74 -4.42
CA LYS A 385 -26.50 35.00 -3.97
C LYS A 385 -25.88 34.90 -2.56
N ARG A 386 -25.34 33.73 -2.21
CA ARG A 386 -24.79 33.45 -0.88
C ARG A 386 -23.30 33.17 -0.94
N LEU A 387 -22.54 33.87 -0.10
CA LEU A 387 -21.18 33.48 0.27
C LEU A 387 -21.24 32.40 1.35
N LYS A 388 -20.56 31.30 1.08
CA LYS A 388 -20.37 30.15 1.96
C LYS A 388 -18.91 30.05 2.34
N SER A 389 -18.65 29.56 3.54
CA SER A 389 -17.31 29.39 4.06
C SER A 389 -17.18 28.11 4.88
N ASN A 390 -15.99 27.54 4.88
CA ASN A 390 -15.61 26.46 5.77
C ASN A 390 -14.13 26.62 6.15
N LEU A 391 -13.88 26.92 7.42
CA LEU A 391 -12.55 26.94 8.01
C LEU A 391 -12.38 25.72 8.89
N LYS A 392 -11.43 24.86 8.56
CA LYS A 392 -11.03 23.70 9.35
C LYS A 392 -9.58 23.83 9.78
N VAL A 393 -9.31 23.63 11.05
CA VAL A 393 -7.98 23.65 11.66
C VAL A 393 -7.79 22.38 12.46
N ASN A 394 -6.73 21.63 12.15
CA ASN A 394 -6.29 20.48 12.92
C ASN A 394 -4.87 20.75 13.43
N TYR A 395 -4.63 20.57 14.72
CA TYR A 395 -3.32 20.70 15.34
C TYR A 395 -2.94 19.43 16.08
N LEU A 396 -1.73 18.93 15.82
CA LEU A 396 -1.20 17.71 16.42
C LEU A 396 -0.26 18.04 17.59
N LEU A 397 -0.63 17.60 18.79
CA LEU A 397 0.09 17.77 20.04
C LEU A 397 0.95 16.55 20.40
N GLY A 398 1.85 16.73 21.36
CA GLY A 398 2.73 15.66 21.87
C GLY A 398 3.93 15.32 20.98
N LYS A 399 4.84 14.51 21.52
CA LYS A 399 6.06 14.07 20.81
C LYS A 399 5.73 13.24 19.57
N TYR A 400 4.74 12.35 19.69
CA TYR A 400 4.31 11.43 18.63
C TYR A 400 3.26 12.02 17.69
N ARG A 401 2.75 13.24 17.95
CA ARG A 401 1.72 13.91 17.13
C ARG A 401 0.40 13.12 17.04
N THR A 402 0.08 12.31 18.06
CA THR A 402 -1.11 11.46 18.11
C THR A 402 -2.36 12.16 18.63
N PHE A 403 -2.17 13.18 19.48
CA PHE A 403 -3.28 13.94 20.04
C PHE A 403 -3.64 15.07 19.07
N LYS A 404 -4.79 14.97 18.42
CA LYS A 404 -5.31 15.92 17.43
C LYS A 404 -6.40 16.79 18.05
N VAL A 405 -6.21 18.09 18.00
CA VAL A 405 -7.26 19.09 18.27
C VAL A 405 -7.79 19.56 16.92
N SER A 406 -9.09 19.43 16.70
CA SER A 406 -9.75 19.85 15.48
C SER A 406 -10.82 20.89 15.80
N ALA A 407 -10.86 21.95 15.01
CA ALA A 407 -11.91 22.95 15.05
C ALA A 407 -12.37 23.22 13.61
N GLU A 408 -13.68 23.24 13.39
CA GLU A 408 -14.29 23.53 12.11
C GLU A 408 -15.42 24.53 12.30
N ALA A 409 -15.37 25.66 11.61
CA ALA A 409 -16.46 26.62 11.52
C ALA A 409 -16.95 26.66 10.08
N PHE A 410 -18.23 26.38 9.88
CA PHE A 410 -18.78 26.23 8.54
C PHE A 410 -20.12 26.96 8.38
N ASN A 411 -20.34 27.44 7.17
CA ASN A 411 -21.59 27.93 6.63
C ASN A 411 -21.59 27.53 5.14
N GLN A 412 -22.14 26.37 4.82
CA GLN A 412 -21.95 25.74 3.51
C GLN A 412 -23.21 25.02 3.04
N LEU A 413 -23.29 24.80 1.73
CA LEU A 413 -24.24 23.87 1.15
C LEU A 413 -23.69 22.44 1.31
N LYS A 414 -24.49 21.52 1.82
CA LYS A 414 -24.15 20.11 1.97
C LYS A 414 -25.08 19.25 1.13
N VAL A 415 -24.58 18.09 0.73
CA VAL A 415 -25.34 17.04 0.05
C VAL A 415 -25.90 16.08 1.11
N LEU A 416 -27.16 15.73 0.98
CA LEU A 416 -27.81 14.73 1.82
C LEU A 416 -27.23 13.34 1.49
N PHE A 417 -26.98 12.51 2.51
CA PHE A 417 -26.41 11.16 2.36
C PHE A 417 -25.02 11.06 1.69
N SER A 418 -24.22 12.14 1.71
CA SER A 418 -22.87 12.15 1.12
C SER A 418 -21.93 11.05 1.66
N GLY A 419 -22.21 10.47 2.83
CA GLY A 419 -21.42 9.39 3.42
C GLY A 419 -21.49 8.04 2.68
N GLU A 420 -22.49 7.82 1.82
CA GLU A 420 -22.66 6.57 1.07
C GLU A 420 -22.25 6.68 -0.40
N HIS A 421 -22.34 7.88 -0.99
CA HIS A 421 -22.14 8.09 -2.43
C HIS A 421 -21.42 9.43 -2.71
N ASP A 422 -20.08 9.44 -2.56
CA ASP A 422 -19.26 10.61 -2.86
C ASP A 422 -18.98 10.70 -4.38
N TYR A 423 -19.86 11.37 -5.12
CA TYR A 423 -19.67 11.62 -6.56
C TYR A 423 -18.70 12.79 -6.80
N ASN A 424 -17.90 12.68 -7.86
CA ASN A 424 -16.96 13.73 -8.25
C ASN A 424 -17.70 15.02 -8.65
N VAL A 425 -17.34 16.15 -8.03
CA VAL A 425 -17.90 17.50 -8.30
C VAL A 425 -17.90 17.87 -9.78
N PHE A 426 -16.89 17.43 -10.55
CA PHE A 426 -16.84 17.67 -11.99
C PHE A 426 -17.93 16.91 -12.75
N ALA A 427 -18.19 15.67 -12.37
CA ALA A 427 -19.21 14.84 -13.00
C ALA A 427 -20.61 15.37 -12.68
N THR A 428 -20.85 15.74 -11.42
CA THR A 428 -22.14 16.28 -10.98
C THR A 428 -22.40 17.65 -11.61
N THR A 429 -21.38 18.52 -11.68
CA THR A 429 -21.42 19.80 -12.41
C THR A 429 -21.77 19.58 -13.88
N SER A 430 -21.09 18.66 -14.56
CA SER A 430 -21.32 18.40 -15.99
C SER A 430 -22.72 17.85 -16.26
N LEU A 431 -23.20 16.90 -15.45
CA LEU A 431 -24.55 16.34 -15.58
C LEU A 431 -25.63 17.39 -15.31
N ALA A 432 -25.46 18.20 -14.29
CA ALA A 432 -26.38 19.27 -13.96
C ALA A 432 -26.41 20.35 -15.05
N LEU A 433 -25.25 20.72 -15.60
CA LEU A 433 -25.10 21.83 -16.56
C LEU A 433 -25.47 21.47 -18.00
N PHE A 434 -25.17 20.25 -18.45
CA PHE A 434 -25.37 19.82 -19.84
C PHE A 434 -26.54 18.85 -20.03
N ALA A 435 -26.87 18.05 -19.01
CA ALA A 435 -27.93 17.05 -19.09
C ALA A 435 -29.16 17.39 -18.22
N LYS A 436 -29.19 18.58 -17.59
CA LYS A 436 -30.23 19.00 -16.63
C LYS A 436 -30.47 17.98 -15.50
N ASN A 437 -29.49 17.13 -15.22
CA ASN A 437 -29.63 16.03 -14.28
C ASN A 437 -28.79 16.28 -13.03
N ASP A 438 -29.40 16.96 -12.05
CA ASP A 438 -28.85 17.11 -10.70
C ASP A 438 -29.64 16.24 -9.73
N PHE A 439 -29.15 15.02 -9.53
CA PHE A 439 -29.75 13.99 -8.69
C PHE A 439 -29.44 14.17 -7.20
N GLN A 440 -28.65 15.19 -6.83
CA GLN A 440 -28.27 15.42 -5.44
C GLN A 440 -29.29 16.28 -4.72
N ASP A 441 -29.62 15.89 -3.49
CA ASP A 441 -30.41 16.69 -2.57
C ASP A 441 -29.51 17.50 -1.66
N TYR A 442 -29.82 18.80 -1.51
CA TYR A 442 -28.96 19.74 -0.80
C TYR A 442 -29.67 20.38 0.39
N TYR A 443 -28.89 20.79 1.38
CA TYR A 443 -29.34 21.60 2.50
C TYR A 443 -28.24 22.56 2.95
N PHE A 444 -28.63 23.72 3.46
CA PHE A 444 -27.70 24.66 4.06
C PHE A 444 -27.39 24.24 5.48
N SER A 445 -26.12 24.24 5.85
CA SER A 445 -25.67 23.88 7.20
C SER A 445 -24.70 24.93 7.69
N LYS A 446 -24.98 25.50 8.87
CA LYS A 446 -24.12 26.47 9.54
C LYS A 446 -23.83 25.99 10.96
N GLY A 447 -22.58 26.05 11.39
CA GLY A 447 -22.23 25.57 12.71
C GLY A 447 -20.75 25.59 13.02
N ILE A 448 -20.44 25.05 14.19
CA ILE A 448 -19.10 24.81 14.69
C ILE A 448 -19.01 23.35 15.13
N ASN A 449 -17.89 22.71 14.81
CA ASN A 449 -17.51 21.40 15.28
C ASN A 449 -16.15 21.49 15.97
N LEU A 450 -16.07 21.03 17.20
CA LEU A 450 -14.84 20.89 17.96
C LEU A 450 -14.63 19.40 18.25
N GLU A 451 -13.44 18.88 17.98
CA GLU A 451 -13.13 17.47 18.17
C GLU A 451 -11.73 17.31 18.75
N LEU A 452 -11.63 16.56 19.84
CA LEU A 452 -10.39 16.07 20.40
C LEU A 452 -10.28 14.60 20.05
N GLN A 453 -9.13 14.17 19.52
CA GLN A 453 -8.86 12.77 19.21
C GLN A 453 -7.47 12.38 19.71
N ASP A 454 -7.31 11.21 20.32
CA ASP A 454 -5.99 10.63 20.60
C ASP A 454 -5.92 9.15 20.21
N GLU A 455 -4.74 8.73 19.77
CA GLU A 455 -4.38 7.32 19.62
C GLU A 455 -3.91 6.80 20.98
N VAL A 456 -4.85 6.27 21.77
CA VAL A 456 -4.56 5.68 23.08
C VAL A 456 -3.80 4.36 22.95
N LEU A 457 -4.06 3.60 21.87
CA LEU A 457 -3.30 2.42 21.46
C LEU A 457 -3.01 2.50 19.95
N PRO A 458 -1.98 1.80 19.42
CA PRO A 458 -1.67 1.83 17.99
C PRO A 458 -2.80 1.37 17.04
N PHE A 459 -3.84 0.74 17.58
CA PHE A 459 -5.02 0.25 16.86
C PHE A 459 -6.34 0.83 17.39
N LEU A 460 -6.29 1.72 18.39
CA LEU A 460 -7.46 2.31 19.01
C LEU A 460 -7.30 3.83 19.09
N SER A 461 -8.15 4.53 18.35
CA SER A 461 -8.35 5.97 18.50
C SER A 461 -9.61 6.23 19.30
N LEU A 462 -9.53 7.17 20.25
CA LEU A 462 -10.70 7.71 20.92
C LEU A 462 -10.90 9.16 20.50
N SER A 463 -12.15 9.56 20.29
CA SER A 463 -12.50 10.96 20.05
C SER A 463 -13.66 11.40 20.94
N ALA A 464 -13.63 12.68 21.28
CA ALA A 464 -14.72 13.39 21.95
C ALA A 464 -14.94 14.68 21.19
N GLY A 465 -16.19 15.00 20.88
CA GLY A 465 -16.51 16.16 20.08
C GLY A 465 -17.79 16.86 20.52
N PHE A 466 -17.88 18.13 20.14
CA PHE A 466 -19.05 18.97 20.31
C PHE A 466 -19.42 19.58 18.96
N ILE A 467 -20.67 19.40 18.55
CA ILE A 467 -21.21 19.96 17.31
C ILE A 467 -22.40 20.82 17.67
N ASN A 468 -22.33 22.10 17.31
CA ASN A 468 -23.49 22.98 17.27
C ASN A 468 -23.75 23.33 15.81
N ARG A 469 -24.91 22.94 15.27
CA ARG A 469 -25.28 23.24 13.89
C ARG A 469 -26.75 23.58 13.75
N THR A 470 -27.04 24.39 12.74
CA THR A 470 -28.38 24.69 12.26
C THR A 470 -28.44 24.31 10.80
N ASP A 471 -29.42 23.48 10.46
CA ASP A 471 -29.65 23.00 9.11
C ASP A 471 -30.93 23.65 8.56
N ASN A 472 -30.90 24.10 7.31
CA ASN A 472 -32.02 24.74 6.62
C ASN A 472 -32.19 24.15 5.23
N ASN A 473 -33.43 24.12 4.75
CA ASN A 473 -33.73 23.65 3.40
C ASN A 473 -33.00 24.47 2.35
N ALA A 474 -32.50 23.80 1.31
CA ALA A 474 -32.04 24.45 0.10
C ALA A 474 -33.09 24.29 -1.00
N PHE A 475 -33.50 25.40 -1.60
CA PHE A 475 -34.47 25.40 -2.68
C PHE A 475 -33.76 25.49 -4.03
N LYS A 476 -34.42 24.97 -5.07
CA LYS A 476 -33.97 25.14 -6.45
C LYS A 476 -34.07 26.62 -6.82
N ASN A 477 -32.92 27.28 -7.02
CA ASN A 477 -32.88 28.70 -7.35
C ASN A 477 -32.58 28.95 -8.83
N THR A 478 -32.31 27.91 -9.62
CA THR A 478 -32.09 28.04 -11.06
C THR A 478 -32.63 26.87 -11.86
N SER A 479 -33.09 27.19 -13.07
CA SER A 479 -33.38 26.24 -14.15
C SER A 479 -32.42 26.39 -15.33
N VAL A 480 -31.42 27.28 -15.21
CA VAL A 480 -30.43 27.56 -16.28
C VAL A 480 -29.62 26.29 -16.54
N SER A 481 -29.58 25.89 -17.79
CA SER A 481 -28.74 24.84 -18.35
C SER A 481 -28.23 25.37 -19.69
N LEU A 482 -27.03 24.96 -20.10
CA LEU A 482 -26.46 25.42 -21.37
C LEU A 482 -27.21 24.86 -22.59
N PHE A 483 -28.11 23.89 -22.37
CA PHE A 483 -29.05 23.30 -23.31
C PHE A 483 -30.41 23.12 -22.66
#